data_AF-A0A6P5MAU7-F1
#
_entry.id   AF-A0A6P5MAU7-F1
#
_cell.length_a   1.000
_cell.length_b   1.000
_cell.length_c   1.000
_cell.angle_alpha   90.00
_cell.angle_beta   90.00
_cell.angle_gamma   90.00
#
_symmetry.space_group_name_H-M   'P 1'
#
loop_
_entity.id
_entity.type
_entity.pdbx_description
1 polymer ?
#
loop_
_entity_poly.entity_id
_entity_poly.type
_entity_poly.pdbx_seq_one_letter_code
_entity_poly.pdbx_strand_id
1 'polypeptide(L)'
;MAAAEDLTLLEKLLGLRKGNKYSAQGERQIPVLQMNNGPSLTGLATIVAHLVKQANKEHLLGNTAEEKALVQQWLEYKVTQIDGHSNKDDIRSILKDLNSYLEDKVYFAGNNFTVADILLYYGLHRFIVDLTFQEKEKYMNMSRWFSHIQHYPGIRQHLSSVVFIKNRLYTNTH
;
A
#
# COMPACT_ATOMS: atom_id res chain seq x y z
N MET A 1 7.31 -12.75 -5.79
CA MET A 1 6.23 -12.78 -4.78
C MET A 1 5.91 -11.35 -4.42
N ALA A 2 4.67 -10.89 -4.64
CA ALA A 2 4.31 -9.47 -4.46
C ALA A 2 4.67 -8.94 -3.05
N ALA A 3 4.33 -9.70 -1.99
CA ALA A 3 4.61 -9.29 -0.62
C ALA A 3 6.12 -9.13 -0.29
N ALA A 4 6.99 -9.98 -0.85
CA ALA A 4 8.43 -9.86 -0.62
C ALA A 4 9.04 -8.65 -1.35
N GLU A 5 8.50 -8.30 -2.52
CA GLU A 5 8.89 -7.09 -3.24
C GLU A 5 8.45 -5.83 -2.47
N ASP A 6 7.20 -5.79 -2.00
CA ASP A 6 6.68 -4.70 -1.17
C ASP A 6 7.54 -4.47 0.08
N LEU A 7 7.96 -5.55 0.75
CA LEU A 7 8.84 -5.50 1.91
C LEU A 7 10.24 -4.97 1.57
N THR A 8 10.80 -5.37 0.42
CA THR A 8 12.10 -4.87 -0.05
C THR A 8 12.04 -3.38 -0.37
N LEU A 9 10.96 -2.94 -1.01
CA LEU A 9 10.68 -1.53 -1.27
C LEU A 9 10.57 -0.75 0.05
N LEU A 10 9.81 -1.27 1.02
CA LEU A 10 9.68 -0.65 2.35
C LEU A 10 11.03 -0.57 3.07
N GLU A 11 11.83 -1.65 3.09
CA GLU A 11 13.15 -1.68 3.73
C GLU A 11 14.06 -0.57 3.18
N LYS A 12 14.09 -0.41 1.85
CA LYS A 12 14.88 0.63 1.19
C LYS A 12 14.37 2.03 1.52
N LEU A 13 13.05 2.24 1.54
CA LEU A 13 12.45 3.51 1.95
C LEU A 13 12.81 3.87 3.39
N LEU A 14 12.81 2.88 4.28
CA LEU A 14 13.13 3.08 5.69
C LEU A 14 14.60 3.44 5.90
N GLY A 15 15.47 3.19 4.92
CA GLY A 15 16.91 3.44 5.00
C GLY A 15 17.67 2.34 5.73
N LEU A 16 17.07 1.15 5.85
CA LEU A 16 17.71 0.00 6.48
C LEU A 16 18.83 -0.54 5.56
N ARG A 17 19.92 -1.03 6.17
CA ARG A 17 21.02 -1.64 5.41
C ARG A 17 20.52 -2.92 4.75
N LYS A 18 20.79 -3.09 3.46
CA LYS A 18 20.48 -4.33 2.72
C LYS A 18 21.06 -5.52 3.49
N GLY A 19 20.19 -6.44 3.91
CA GLY A 19 20.62 -7.61 4.67
C GLY A 19 19.48 -8.54 5.08
N ASN A 20 18.24 -8.06 5.08
CA ASN A 20 17.09 -8.91 5.36
C ASN A 20 16.87 -9.93 4.23
N LYS A 21 16.60 -11.17 4.63
CA LYS A 21 16.25 -12.25 3.71
C LYS A 21 14.78 -12.57 3.86
N TYR A 22 14.02 -12.27 2.81
CA TYR A 22 12.60 -12.59 2.73
C TYR A 22 12.40 -13.90 1.97
N SER A 23 11.70 -14.84 2.59
CA SER A 23 11.17 -16.04 1.94
C SER A 23 9.64 -16.03 2.01
N ALA A 24 8.98 -17.05 1.46
CA ALA A 24 7.56 -17.27 1.70
C ALA A 24 7.26 -18.70 2.08
N GLN A 25 6.14 -18.87 2.78
CA GLN A 25 5.70 -20.15 3.30
C GLN A 25 4.25 -20.44 2.92
N GLY A 26 3.99 -21.69 2.54
CA GLY A 26 2.66 -22.22 2.21
C GLY A 26 2.13 -21.77 0.84
N GLU A 27 0.96 -22.29 0.47
CA GLU A 27 0.31 -21.99 -0.81
C GLU A 27 -0.03 -20.50 -0.96
N ARG A 28 -0.39 -19.85 0.15
CA ARG A 28 -0.70 -18.41 0.20
C ARG A 28 0.53 -17.49 0.12
N GLN A 29 1.73 -18.04 -0.05
CA GLN A 29 2.98 -17.28 -0.20
C GLN A 29 3.17 -16.22 0.91
N ILE A 30 2.89 -16.61 2.16
CA ILE A 30 2.96 -15.71 3.31
C ILE A 30 4.43 -15.32 3.53
N PRO A 31 4.78 -14.03 3.60
CA PRO A 31 6.17 -13.60 3.72
C PRO A 31 6.76 -13.98 5.08
N VAL A 32 8.03 -14.38 5.06
CA VAL A 32 8.83 -14.73 6.24
C VAL A 32 10.13 -13.95 6.20
N LEU A 33 10.46 -13.26 7.29
CA LEU A 33 11.76 -12.62 7.51
C LEU A 33 12.64 -13.56 8.33
N GLN A 34 13.78 -13.97 7.75
CA GLN A 34 14.79 -14.74 8.46
C GLN A 34 15.61 -13.82 9.37
N MET A 35 15.54 -14.07 10.68
CA MET A 35 16.33 -13.35 11.67
C MET A 35 17.67 -14.06 11.88
N ASN A 36 18.76 -13.29 11.97
CA ASN A 36 20.08 -13.88 12.28
C ASN A 36 20.13 -14.39 13.73
N ASN A 37 19.45 -13.68 14.64
CA ASN A 37 19.38 -14.01 16.07
C ASN A 37 17.92 -13.96 16.52
N GLY A 38 17.30 -15.13 16.74
CA GLY A 38 15.92 -15.26 17.22
C GLY A 38 14.99 -15.98 16.24
N PRO A 39 13.69 -16.12 16.59
CA PRO A 39 12.71 -16.77 15.72
C PRO A 39 12.47 -15.95 14.45
N SER A 40 12.25 -16.64 13.33
CA SER A 40 11.81 -16.00 12.09
C SER A 40 10.45 -15.31 12.29
N LEU A 41 10.25 -14.16 11.65
CA LEU A 41 8.99 -13.43 11.70
C LEU A 41 8.14 -13.78 10.48
N THR A 42 6.87 -14.10 10.69
CA THR A 42 5.94 -14.50 9.62
C THR A 42 4.77 -13.53 9.55
N GLY A 43 4.38 -13.18 8.32
CA GLY A 43 3.24 -12.32 8.02
C GLY A 43 3.62 -10.87 7.73
N LEU A 44 2.93 -10.26 6.77
CA LEU A 44 3.25 -8.92 6.25
C LEU A 44 3.21 -7.86 7.37
N ALA A 45 2.10 -7.76 8.10
CA ALA A 45 1.93 -6.76 9.15
C ALA A 45 2.99 -6.90 10.27
N THR A 46 3.31 -8.13 10.65
CA THR A 46 4.34 -8.44 11.66
C THR A 46 5.72 -7.94 11.22
N ILE A 47 6.12 -8.28 9.98
CA ILE A 47 7.42 -7.91 9.44
C ILE A 47 7.49 -6.38 9.26
N VAL A 48 6.43 -5.75 8.75
CA VAL A 48 6.35 -4.29 8.60
C VAL A 48 6.53 -3.58 9.94
N ALA A 49 5.83 -4.01 10.98
CA ALA A 49 5.97 -3.44 12.31
C ALA A 49 7.40 -3.58 12.85
N HIS A 50 8.06 -4.72 12.60
CA HIS A 50 9.46 -4.93 12.96
C HIS A 50 10.40 -3.97 12.22
N LEU A 51 10.29 -3.87 10.90
CA LEU A 51 11.16 -3.01 10.09
C LEU A 51 11.02 -1.54 10.45
N VAL A 52 9.78 -1.06 10.67
CA VAL A 52 9.53 0.34 11.05
C VAL A 52 10.16 0.66 12.41
N LYS A 53 10.03 -0.25 13.39
CA LYS A 53 10.67 -0.12 14.70
C LYS A 53 12.18 -0.15 14.60
N GLN A 54 12.73 -1.07 13.81
CA GLN A 54 14.18 -1.15 13.55
C GLN A 54 14.73 0.16 12.94
N ALA A 55 13.94 0.82 12.09
CA ALA A 55 14.29 2.10 11.48
C ALA A 55 14.06 3.33 12.39
N ASN A 56 13.57 3.13 13.62
CA ASN A 56 13.18 4.19 14.56
C ASN A 56 12.15 5.18 13.97
N LYS A 57 11.17 4.66 13.20
CA LYS A 57 10.13 5.44 12.52
C LYS A 57 8.72 5.05 12.98
N GLU A 58 8.55 4.76 14.27
CA GLU A 58 7.31 4.23 14.85
C GLU A 58 6.05 5.07 14.58
N HIS A 59 6.20 6.37 14.33
CA HIS A 59 5.10 7.25 13.90
C HIS A 59 4.40 6.75 12.62
N LEU A 60 5.08 5.99 11.75
CA LEU A 60 4.47 5.38 10.57
C LEU A 60 3.48 4.26 10.91
N LEU A 61 3.48 3.75 12.14
CA LEU A 61 2.50 2.79 12.65
C LEU A 61 1.28 3.49 13.28
N GLY A 62 1.22 4.82 13.28
CA GLY A 62 0.18 5.63 13.92
C GLY A 62 0.64 6.19 15.28
N ASN A 63 0.23 7.42 15.59
CA ASN A 63 0.62 8.12 16.82
C ASN A 63 -0.41 7.94 17.95
N THR A 64 -1.69 7.75 17.61
CA THR A 64 -2.76 7.47 18.58
C THR A 64 -3.19 6.00 18.55
N ALA A 65 -4.01 5.58 19.52
CA ALA A 65 -4.56 4.23 19.53
C ALA A 65 -5.46 3.99 18.30
N GLU A 66 -6.25 4.99 17.93
CA GLU A 66 -7.15 4.98 16.77
C GLU A 66 -6.36 4.90 15.46
N GLU A 67 -5.31 5.71 15.31
CA GLU A 67 -4.46 5.64 14.11
C GLU A 67 -3.78 4.27 13.99
N LYS A 68 -3.27 3.71 15.10
CA LYS A 68 -2.68 2.37 15.13
C LYS A 68 -3.67 1.29 14.70
N ALA A 69 -4.91 1.38 15.17
CA ALA A 69 -5.97 0.45 14.78
C ALA A 69 -6.31 0.58 13.29
N LEU A 70 -6.42 1.80 12.77
CA LEU A 70 -6.66 2.03 11.33
C LEU A 70 -5.50 1.52 10.48
N VAL A 71 -4.24 1.72 10.90
CA VAL A 71 -3.08 1.14 10.21
C VAL A 71 -3.20 -0.38 10.15
N GLN A 72 -3.52 -1.05 11.26
CA GLN A 72 -3.70 -2.50 11.28
C GLN A 72 -4.83 -2.96 10.36
N GLN A 73 -5.98 -2.28 10.39
CA GLN A 73 -7.12 -2.55 9.51
C GLN A 73 -6.70 -2.53 8.04
N TRP A 74 -5.94 -1.50 7.62
CA TRP A 74 -5.53 -1.36 6.23
C TRP A 74 -4.44 -2.35 5.81
N LEU A 75 -3.56 -2.76 6.73
CA LEU A 75 -2.62 -3.85 6.49
C LEU A 75 -3.33 -5.19 6.31
N GLU A 76 -4.36 -5.47 7.12
CA GLU A 76 -5.20 -6.66 6.97
C GLU A 76 -6.01 -6.61 5.65
N TYR A 77 -6.60 -5.45 5.34
CA TYR A 77 -7.33 -5.23 4.09
C TYR A 77 -6.44 -5.52 2.87
N LYS A 78 -5.19 -5.05 2.88
CA LYS A 78 -4.25 -5.36 1.80
C LYS A 78 -4.06 -6.86 1.63
N VAL A 79 -3.77 -7.58 2.72
CA VAL A 79 -3.47 -9.02 2.66
C VAL A 79 -4.69 -9.84 2.25
N THR A 80 -5.88 -9.49 2.75
CA THR A 80 -7.10 -10.29 2.56
C THR A 80 -7.84 -9.93 1.27
N GLN A 81 -7.89 -8.65 0.91
CA GLN A 81 -8.60 -8.18 -0.26
C GLN A 81 -7.62 -7.99 -1.43
N ILE A 82 -6.66 -7.08 -1.31
CA ILE A 82 -5.84 -6.67 -2.48
C ILE A 82 -4.92 -7.78 -2.99
N ASP A 83 -4.21 -8.46 -2.08
CA ASP A 83 -3.27 -9.52 -2.47
C ASP A 83 -3.99 -10.83 -2.85
N GLY A 84 -5.23 -11.02 -2.40
CA GLY A 84 -6.05 -12.20 -2.67
C GLY A 84 -6.86 -12.16 -3.97
N HIS A 85 -7.09 -10.97 -4.54
CA HIS A 85 -7.85 -10.83 -5.79
C HIS A 85 -6.96 -10.91 -7.03
N SER A 86 -7.28 -11.90 -7.88
CA SER A 86 -6.60 -12.13 -9.17
C SER A 86 -7.40 -11.61 -10.36
N ASN A 87 -8.67 -11.22 -10.17
CA ASN A 87 -9.59 -10.93 -11.27
C ASN A 87 -9.91 -9.43 -11.41
N LYS A 88 -10.07 -8.98 -12.67
CA LYS A 88 -10.27 -7.56 -13.03
C LYS A 88 -11.67 -7.02 -12.72
N ASP A 89 -12.64 -7.87 -12.43
CA ASP A 89 -13.98 -7.40 -12.06
C ASP A 89 -14.09 -7.09 -10.56
N ASP A 90 -13.42 -7.88 -9.71
CA ASP A 90 -13.37 -7.65 -8.26
C ASP A 90 -12.68 -6.32 -7.91
N ILE A 91 -11.63 -5.97 -8.66
CA ILE A 91 -10.87 -4.74 -8.40
C ILE A 91 -11.72 -3.48 -8.60
N ARG A 92 -12.73 -3.50 -9.48
CA ARG A 92 -13.60 -2.32 -9.68
C ARG A 92 -14.48 -2.05 -8.47
N SER A 93 -14.89 -3.09 -7.74
CA SER A 93 -15.62 -2.95 -6.48
C SER A 93 -14.71 -2.37 -5.41
N ILE A 94 -13.49 -2.92 -5.28
CA ILE A 94 -12.48 -2.40 -4.36
C ILE A 94 -12.19 -0.92 -4.62
N LEU A 95 -11.93 -0.55 -5.88
CA LEU A 95 -11.66 0.85 -6.25
C LEU A 95 -12.84 1.76 -5.96
N LYS A 96 -14.08 1.27 -6.10
CA LYS A 96 -15.28 2.04 -5.74
C LYS A 96 -15.33 2.30 -4.24
N ASP A 97 -15.13 1.26 -3.42
CA ASP A 97 -15.21 1.37 -1.96
C ASP A 97 -14.10 2.26 -1.41
N LEU A 98 -12.87 2.06 -1.89
CA LEU A 98 -11.74 2.89 -1.51
C LEU A 98 -11.89 4.35 -1.98
N ASN A 99 -12.46 4.57 -3.17
CA ASN A 99 -12.72 5.93 -3.66
C ASN A 99 -13.75 6.67 -2.79
N SER A 100 -14.79 5.99 -2.33
CA SER A 100 -15.76 6.55 -1.38
C SER A 100 -15.10 6.79 -0.02
N TYR A 101 -14.30 5.84 0.47
CA TYR A 101 -13.60 5.98 1.76
C TYR A 101 -12.66 7.20 1.78
N LEU A 102 -11.98 7.47 0.67
CA LEU A 102 -11.04 8.57 0.51
C LEU A 102 -11.73 9.91 0.16
N GLU A 103 -13.06 10.00 0.10
CA GLU A 103 -13.75 11.23 -0.30
C GLU A 103 -13.35 12.43 0.57
N ASP A 104 -13.31 12.24 1.88
CA ASP A 104 -13.01 13.23 2.91
C ASP A 104 -11.63 13.05 3.56
N LYS A 105 -10.75 12.22 2.98
CA LYS A 105 -9.46 11.85 3.59
C LYS A 105 -8.27 12.10 2.66
N VAL A 106 -7.17 12.55 3.25
CA VAL A 106 -5.88 12.67 2.55
C VAL A 106 -5.12 11.34 2.57
N TYR A 107 -5.18 10.61 3.68
CA TYR A 107 -4.48 9.34 3.92
C TYR A 107 -5.43 8.29 4.48
N PHE A 108 -4.99 7.03 4.50
CA PHE A 108 -5.83 5.91 4.93
C PHE A 108 -6.02 5.81 6.45
N ALA A 109 -5.01 6.19 7.24
CA ALA A 109 -5.06 6.08 8.71
C ALA A 109 -5.16 7.46 9.39
N GLY A 110 -6.12 8.27 8.95
CA GLY A 110 -6.36 9.61 9.48
C GLY A 110 -5.66 10.71 8.68
N ASN A 111 -5.06 11.68 9.36
CA ASN A 111 -4.44 12.85 8.74
C ASN A 111 -2.92 12.72 8.55
N ASN A 112 -2.35 11.61 9.00
CA ASN A 112 -0.92 11.34 8.94
C ASN A 112 -0.60 10.29 7.88
N PHE A 113 0.56 10.46 7.24
CA PHE A 113 1.11 9.46 6.34
C PHE A 113 1.64 8.26 7.13
N THR A 114 1.23 7.04 6.76
CA THR A 114 1.55 5.81 7.50
C THR A 114 1.97 4.66 6.60
N VAL A 115 2.36 3.53 7.17
CA VAL A 115 2.63 2.30 6.41
C VAL A 115 1.40 1.76 5.66
N ALA A 116 0.19 2.14 6.07
CA ALA A 116 -1.02 1.82 5.33
C ALA A 116 -0.96 2.41 3.91
N ASP A 117 -0.63 3.70 3.79
CA ASP A 117 -0.54 4.37 2.49
C ASP A 117 0.56 3.78 1.61
N ILE A 118 1.71 3.46 2.22
CA ILE A 118 2.86 2.87 1.50
C ILE A 118 2.50 1.52 0.89
N LEU A 119 1.94 0.61 1.71
CA LEU A 119 1.70 -0.75 1.25
C LEU A 119 0.45 -0.87 0.39
N LEU A 120 -0.58 -0.05 0.63
CA LEU A 120 -1.72 0.04 -0.29
C LEU A 120 -1.27 0.59 -1.65
N TYR A 121 -0.36 1.57 -1.69
CA TYR A 121 0.18 2.09 -2.94
C TYR A 121 0.88 0.98 -3.75
N TYR A 122 1.76 0.20 -3.13
CA TYR A 122 2.43 -0.91 -3.81
C TYR A 122 1.45 -2.00 -4.25
N GLY A 123 0.51 -2.39 -3.37
CA GLY A 123 -0.49 -3.41 -3.69
C GLY A 123 -1.41 -3.02 -4.84
N LEU A 124 -1.81 -1.74 -4.90
CA LEU A 124 -2.72 -1.21 -5.92
C LEU A 124 -2.02 -0.82 -7.22
N HIS A 125 -0.70 -0.64 -7.23
CA HIS A 125 0.05 -0.12 -8.39
C HIS A 125 -0.25 -0.89 -9.68
N ARG A 126 -0.22 -2.23 -9.61
CA ARG A 126 -0.50 -3.13 -10.75
C ARG A 126 -1.87 -2.92 -11.38
N PHE A 127 -2.85 -2.47 -10.61
CA PHE A 127 -4.22 -2.25 -11.09
C PHE A 127 -4.40 -0.83 -11.62
N ILE A 128 -3.81 0.15 -10.92
CA ILE A 128 -3.95 1.58 -11.25
C ILE A 128 -3.21 1.95 -12.54
N VAL A 129 -2.09 1.30 -12.83
CA VAL A 129 -1.35 1.47 -14.10
C VAL A 129 -2.23 1.14 -15.31
N ASP A 130 -3.04 0.08 -15.20
CA ASP A 130 -3.87 -0.44 -16.29
C ASP A 130 -5.18 0.33 -16.50
N LEU A 131 -5.52 1.26 -15.59
CA LEU A 131 -6.76 2.03 -15.71
C LEU A 131 -6.70 3.01 -16.88
N THR A 132 -7.83 3.08 -17.60
CA THR A 132 -8.08 4.11 -18.61
C THR A 132 -8.18 5.50 -17.97
N PHE A 133 -8.03 6.56 -18.77
CA PHE A 133 -8.26 7.93 -18.28
C PHE A 133 -9.68 8.12 -17.74
N GLN A 134 -10.67 7.51 -18.39
CA GLN A 134 -12.07 7.56 -17.94
C GLN A 134 -12.25 6.88 -16.58
N GLU A 135 -11.64 5.71 -16.34
CA GLU A 135 -11.69 5.05 -15.03
C GLU A 135 -10.96 5.86 -13.96
N LYS A 136 -9.82 6.47 -14.28
CA LYS A 136 -9.10 7.36 -13.36
C LYS A 136 -9.94 8.58 -12.98
N GLU A 137 -10.71 9.14 -13.92
CA GLU A 137 -11.67 10.21 -13.63
C GLU A 137 -12.86 9.73 -12.78
N LYS A 138 -13.37 8.52 -13.05
CA LYS A 138 -14.44 7.90 -12.25
C LYS A 138 -14.04 7.70 -10.79
N TYR A 139 -12.80 7.26 -10.54
CA TYR A 139 -12.25 7.05 -9.21
C TYR A 139 -11.39 8.24 -8.75
N MET A 140 -11.95 9.46 -8.78
CA MET A 140 -11.20 10.71 -8.60
C MET A 140 -10.43 10.80 -7.28
N ASN A 141 -10.99 10.32 -6.16
CA ASN A 141 -10.38 10.42 -4.83
C ASN A 141 -9.22 9.43 -4.71
N MET A 142 -9.40 8.23 -5.28
CA MET A 142 -8.33 7.24 -5.41
C MET A 142 -7.19 7.77 -6.30
N SER A 143 -7.51 8.35 -7.45
CA SER A 143 -6.53 8.99 -8.35
C SER A 143 -5.78 10.13 -7.66
N ARG A 144 -6.48 10.97 -6.89
CA ARG A 144 -5.87 12.04 -6.09
C ARG A 144 -4.88 11.48 -5.07
N TRP A 145 -5.31 10.52 -4.26
CA TRP A 145 -4.46 9.87 -3.26
C TRP A 145 -3.26 9.19 -3.92
N PHE A 146 -3.46 8.38 -4.95
CA PHE A 146 -2.38 7.67 -5.64
C PHE A 146 -1.37 8.64 -6.24
N SER A 147 -1.86 9.73 -6.85
CA SER A 147 -1.02 10.80 -7.38
C SER A 147 -0.20 11.49 -6.28
N HIS A 148 -0.78 11.68 -5.10
CA HIS A 148 -0.06 12.24 -3.95
C HIS A 148 1.03 11.29 -3.46
N ILE A 149 0.70 10.02 -3.24
CA ILE A 149 1.64 9.02 -2.69
C ILE A 149 2.80 8.73 -3.65
N GLN A 150 2.55 8.62 -4.96
CA GLN A 150 3.65 8.35 -5.92
C GLN A 150 4.71 9.46 -6.00
N HIS A 151 4.37 10.68 -5.58
CA HIS A 151 5.31 11.81 -5.53
C HIS A 151 5.91 12.03 -4.14
N TYR A 152 5.50 11.24 -3.15
CA TYR A 152 6.07 11.32 -1.82
C TYR A 152 7.54 10.85 -1.84
N PRO A 153 8.48 11.57 -1.19
CA PRO A 153 9.91 11.29 -1.29
C PRO A 153 10.26 9.82 -1.00
N GLY A 154 10.94 9.18 -1.94
CA GLY A 154 11.44 7.81 -1.80
C GLY A 154 10.42 6.67 -1.98
N ILE A 155 9.11 6.97 -2.13
CA ILE A 155 8.06 5.93 -2.22
C ILE A 155 8.08 5.20 -3.56
N ARG A 156 8.02 5.91 -4.69
CA ARG A 156 7.85 5.29 -6.02
C ARG A 156 8.99 4.35 -6.41
N GLN A 157 10.23 4.70 -6.07
CA GLN A 157 11.43 3.92 -6.42
C GLN A 157 11.48 3.53 -7.91
N HIS A 158 11.46 2.23 -8.23
CA HIS A 158 11.50 1.71 -9.60
C HIS A 158 10.12 1.55 -10.25
N LEU A 159 9.03 1.80 -9.52
CA LEU A 159 7.68 1.66 -10.06
C LEU A 159 7.40 2.73 -11.12
N SER A 160 6.64 2.35 -12.15
CA SER A 160 6.26 3.27 -13.22
C SER A 160 5.39 4.41 -12.70
N SER A 161 5.62 5.62 -13.22
CA SER A 161 4.79 6.77 -12.90
C SER A 161 3.43 6.64 -13.59
N VAL A 162 2.35 6.86 -12.84
CA VAL A 162 1.00 6.89 -13.42
C VAL A 162 0.61 8.34 -13.68
N VAL A 163 0.21 8.63 -14.91
CA VAL A 163 -0.25 9.97 -15.30
C VAL A 163 -1.72 10.13 -14.93
N PHE A 164 -2.02 11.22 -14.23
CA PHE A 164 -3.36 11.66 -13.88
C PHE A 164 -3.62 13.04 -14.47
N ILE A 165 -4.77 13.21 -15.12
CA ILE A 165 -5.18 14.47 -15.74
C ILE A 165 -6.02 15.23 -14.71
N LYS A 166 -5.68 16.50 -14.46
CA LYS A 166 -6.39 17.34 -13.48
C LYS A 166 -7.72 17.87 -14.00
N ASN A 167 -7.85 17.95 -15.33
CA ASN A 167 -9.06 18.42 -16.00
C ASN A 167 -9.96 17.23 -16.30
N ARG A 168 -11.27 17.36 -16.02
CA ARG A 168 -12.24 16.36 -16.45
C ARG A 168 -12.39 16.40 -17.96
N LEU A 169 -12.06 15.30 -18.62
CA LEU A 169 -12.18 15.15 -20.06
C LEU A 169 -13.52 14.52 -20.44
N TYR A 170 -14.14 13.77 -19.54
CA TYR A 170 -15.40 13.08 -19.80
C TYR A 170 -16.55 13.74 -19.02
N THR A 171 -17.63 14.09 -19.73
CA THR A 171 -18.89 14.49 -19.10
C THR A 171 -19.62 13.23 -18.64
N ASN A 172 -20.01 13.15 -17.36
CA ASN A 172 -20.87 12.07 -16.88
C ASN A 172 -22.20 12.11 -17.65
N THR A 173 -22.37 11.25 -18.65
CA THR A 173 -23.68 10.92 -19.19
C THR A 173 -24.34 10.00 -18.17
N HIS A 174 -25.37 10.55 -17.51
CA HIS A 174 -26.23 9.85 -16.56
C HIS A 174 -26.85 8.58 -17.13
#